data_AF-A0AA43CKQ8-F1
#
_entry.id   AF-A0AA43CKQ8-F1
#
_cell.length_a   1.000
_cell.length_b   1.000
_cell.length_c   1.000
_cell.angle_alpha   90.00
_cell.angle_beta   90.00
_cell.angle_gamma   90.00
#
_symmetry.space_group_name_H-M   'P 1'
#
loop_
_entity.id
_entity.type
_entity.pdbx_description
1 polymer ?
#
loop_
_entity_poly.entity_id
_entity_poly.type
_entity_poly.pdbx_seq_one_letter_code
_entity_poly.pdbx_strand_id
1 'polypeptide(L)' 'MAKIYTMVGEQDAAIDELEYLLSIEGGYTAHSLNLDPEFDPLREHPRFQSLLERHGLVQRGS' A
#
# COMPACT_ATOMS: atom_id res chain seq x y z
N MET A 1 -9.37 -5.49 3.93
CA MET A 1 -9.29 -6.81 3.26
C MET A 1 -8.01 -7.01 2.44
N ALA A 2 -7.19 -5.98 2.26
CA ALA A 2 -5.94 -6.01 1.49
C ALA A 2 -5.04 -7.22 1.73
N LYS A 3 -4.82 -7.63 2.99
CA LYS A 3 -3.97 -8.78 3.33
C LYS A 3 -4.49 -10.10 2.75
N ILE A 4 -5.81 -10.32 2.82
CA ILE A 4 -6.45 -11.53 2.27
C ILE A 4 -6.32 -11.52 0.74
N TYR A 5 -6.54 -10.36 0.09
CA TYR A 5 -6.36 -10.22 -1.36
C TYR A 5 -4.93 -10.49 -1.82
N THR A 6 -3.93 -10.01 -1.07
CA THR A 6 -2.52 -10.36 -1.34
C THR A 6 -2.28 -11.87 -1.22
N MET A 7 -2.86 -12.53 -0.22
CA MET A 7 -2.70 -13.97 0.00
C MET A 7 -3.39 -14.83 -1.07
N VAL A 8 -4.53 -14.40 -1.64
CA VAL A 8 -5.23 -15.13 -2.70
C VAL A 8 -4.70 -14.80 -4.11
N GLY A 9 -3.70 -13.92 -4.23
CA GLY A 9 -3.10 -13.52 -5.50
C GLY A 9 -3.88 -12.44 -6.27
N GLU A 10 -4.90 -11.84 -5.64
CA GLU A 10 -5.66 -10.72 -6.21
C GLU A 10 -4.92 -9.39 -5.94
N GLN A 11 -3.77 -9.23 -6.60
CA GLN A 11 -2.86 -8.11 -6.36
C GLN A 11 -3.50 -6.76 -6.69
N ASP A 12 -4.26 -6.66 -7.78
CA ASP A 12 -4.96 -5.42 -8.14
C ASP A 12 -6.01 -5.01 -7.11
N ALA A 13 -6.82 -5.96 -6.61
CA ALA A 13 -7.82 -5.69 -5.59
C ALA A 13 -7.18 -5.30 -4.24
N ALA A 14 -6.04 -5.91 -3.90
CA ALA A 14 -5.26 -5.50 -2.74
C ALA A 14 -4.76 -4.06 -2.87
N ILE A 15 -4.27 -3.67 -4.05
CA ILE A 15 -3.75 -2.32 -4.31
C ILE A 15 -4.86 -1.27 -4.29
N ASP A 16 -6.03 -1.56 -4.86
CA ASP A 16 -7.19 -0.65 -4.83
C ASP A 16 -7.67 -0.37 -3.40
N GLU A 17 -7.72 -1.40 -2.55
CA GLU A 17 -8.02 -1.26 -1.12
C GLU A 17 -6.94 -0.43 -0.39
N LEU A 18 -5.66 -0.63 -0.72
CA LEU A 18 -4.57 0.13 -0.13
C LEU A 18 -4.60 1.60 -0.54
N GLU A 19 -4.99 1.93 -1.77
CA GLU A 19 -5.18 3.31 -2.22
C GLU A 19 -6.28 4.00 -1.41
N TYR A 20 -7.40 3.31 -1.16
CA TYR A 20 -8.45 3.81 -0.28
C TYR A 20 -7.95 4.01 1.16
N LEU A 21 -7.24 3.03 1.73
CA LEU A 21 -6.72 3.11 3.10
C LEU A 21 -5.66 4.21 3.29
N LEU A 22 -4.85 4.49 2.27
CA LEU A 22 -3.89 5.60 2.27
C LEU A 22 -4.54 6.97 2.07
N SER A 23 -5.77 7.01 1.55
CA SER A 23 -6.55 8.25 1.41
C SER A 23 -7.22 8.68 2.72
N ILE A 24 -7.33 7.78 3.70
CA ILE A 24 -7.94 8.05 5.00
C ILE A 24 -6.86 8.44 6.01
N GLU A 25 -7.02 9.60 6.65
CA GLU A 25 -6.15 10.02 7.74
C GLU A 25 -6.21 9.03 8.92
N GLY A 26 -5.06 8.47 9.30
CA GLY A 26 -4.93 7.53 10.43
C GLY A 26 -5.06 6.04 10.07
N GLY A 27 -5.18 5.69 8.79
CA GLY A 27 -5.12 4.31 8.32
C GLY A 27 -3.68 3.80 8.21
N TYR A 28 -3.24 3.55 6.97
CA TYR A 28 -1.88 3.15 6.66
C TYR A 28 -1.04 4.34 6.17
N THR A 29 0.27 4.26 6.32
CA THR A 29 1.23 5.14 5.62
C THR A 29 2.03 4.34 4.60
N ALA A 30 2.51 4.99 3.55
CA ALA A 30 3.41 4.35 2.57
C ALA A 30 4.61 3.68 3.27
N HIS A 31 5.13 4.30 4.34
CA HIS A 31 6.21 3.72 5.13
C HIS A 31 5.79 2.42 5.84
N SER A 32 4.61 2.40 6.49
CA SER A 32 4.10 1.18 7.14
C SER A 32 3.85 0.04 6.16
N LEU A 33 3.33 0.33 4.96
CA LEU A 33 3.12 -0.67 3.91
C LEU A 33 4.44 -1.24 3.39
N ASN A 34 5.47 -0.38 3.27
CA ASN A 34 6.80 -0.81 2.86
C ASN A 34 7.56 -1.60 3.95
N LEU A 35 7.09 -1.62 5.20
CA LEU A 35 7.70 -2.41 6.28
C LEU A 35 6.96 -3.73 6.55
N ASP A 36 5.69 -3.83 6.17
CA ASP A 36 4.87 -5.01 6.42
C ASP A 36 5.21 -6.14 5.41
N PRO A 37 5.65 -7.33 5.88
CA PRO A 37 5.97 -8.46 5.01
C PRO A 37 4.74 -9.05 4.31
N GLU A 38 3.52 -8.76 4.76
CA GLU A 38 2.30 -9.26 4.09
C GLU A 38 2.08 -8.62 2.72
N PHE A 39 2.73 -7.48 2.43
CA PHE A 39 2.70 -6.84 1.11
C PHE A 39 3.95 -7.12 0.27
N ASP A 40 4.83 -8.01 0.72
CA ASP A 40 6.03 -8.40 -0.04
C ASP A 40 5.71 -8.85 -1.48
N PRO A 41 4.65 -9.64 -1.73
CA PRO A 41 4.25 -10.02 -3.10
C PRO A 41 3.78 -8.83 -3.96
N LEU A 42 3.37 -7.71 -3.36
CA LEU A 42 2.94 -6.50 -4.07
C LEU A 42 4.11 -5.55 -4.36
N ARG A 43 5.28 -5.72 -3.72
CA ARG A 43 6.43 -4.82 -3.91
C ARG A 43 6.94 -4.79 -5.35
N GLU A 44 6.85 -5.91 -6.05
CA GLU A 44 7.24 -6.01 -7.46
C GLU A 44 6.16 -5.45 -8.41
N HIS A 45 4.96 -5.13 -7.89
CA HIS A 45 3.86 -4.63 -8.69
C HIS A 45 4.04 -3.13 -9.00
N PRO A 46 4.03 -2.71 -10.29
CA PRO A 46 4.28 -1.32 -10.67
C PRO A 46 3.26 -0.34 -10.06
N ARG A 47 1.98 -0.74 -9.98
CA ARG A 47 0.94 0.11 -9.34
C ARG A 47 1.20 0.33 -7.84
N PHE A 48 1.76 -0.66 -7.16
CA PHE A 48 2.07 -0.55 -5.73
C PHE A 48 3.27 0.38 -5.51
N GLN A 49 4.30 0.29 -6.35
CA GLN A 49 5.43 1.22 -6.31
C GLN A 49 4.99 2.67 -6.54
N SER A 50 4.15 2.92 -7.56
CA SER A 50 3.60 4.26 -7.80
C SER A 50 2.75 4.76 -6.62
N LEU A 51 2.02 3.87 -5.95
CA LEU A 51 1.26 4.21 -4.75
C LEU A 51 2.18 4.63 -3.59
N LEU A 52 3.27 3.89 -3.36
CA LEU A 52 4.28 4.23 -2.35
C LEU A 52 4.98 5.55 -2.68
N GLU A 53 5.29 5.83 -3.94
CA GLU A 53 5.91 7.11 -4.34
C GLU A 53 4.97 8.30 -4.12
N ARG A 54 3.69 8.16 -4.51
CA ARG A 54 2.67 9.21 -4.35
C ARG A 54 2.47 9.60 -2.89
N HIS A 55 2.42 8.62 -1.99
CA HIS A 55 2.14 8.83 -0.56
C HIS A 55 3.41 8.94 0.30
N GLY A 56 4.57 8.47 -0.18
CA GLY A 56 5.86 8.53 0.52
C GLY A 56 6.56 9.89 0.44
N LEU A 57 6.26 10.69 -0.58
CA LEU A 57 6.79 12.05 -0.74
C LEU A 57 6.12 13.09 0.20
N VAL A 58 4.99 12.75 0.84
CA VAL A 58 4.19 13.65 1.69
C VAL A 58 4.39 13.34 3.19
N GLN A 59 5.64 13.16 3.64
CA GLN A 59 5.99 13.17 5.07
C GLN A 59 6.88 14.37 5.45
N ARG A 60 6.82 15.47 4.69
CA ARG A 60 7.43 16.75 5.10
C ARG A 60 6.38 17.65 5.73
N GLY A 61 6.30 17.62 7.05
CA GLY A 61 5.67 18.70 7.82
C GLY A 61 4.78 18.22 8.96
N SER A 62 5.39 17.87 10.08
CA SER A 62 4.78 18.03 11.41
C SER A 62 5.86 18.57 12.34
#